data_AF-G7VDW2-F1
#
_entry.id   AF-G7VDW2-F1
#
_cell.length_a   1.000
_cell.length_b   1.000
_cell.length_c   1.000
_cell.angle_alpha   90.00
_cell.angle_beta   90.00
_cell.angle_gamma   90.00
#
_symmetry.space_group_name_H-M   'P 1'
#
loop_
_entity.id
_entity.type
_entity.pdbx_description
1 polymer ?
#
loop_
_entity_poly.entity_id
_entity_poly.type
_entity_poly.pdbx_seq_one_letter_code
_entity_poly.pdbx_strand_id
1 'polypeptide(L)'
;MQATTQAQTKTPVVGKHVYGELYGVDEGLLRDEDRLRRVVIEAAHIANMHLVEVNSWRFKGGDKEGVSVIALVLESHIAIHTWPTYGFATVDVYTCGEHSDPMAAFRYIVSQLSPKRFTVNYSDRSYK
;
A
#
# COMPACT_ATOMS: atom_id res chain seq x y z
N MET A 1 -34.41 -5.48 -38.06
CA MET A 1 -33.87 -4.82 -36.85
C MET A 1 -33.80 -5.87 -35.75
N GLN A 2 -32.62 -6.40 -35.44
CA GLN A 2 -32.40 -7.17 -34.22
C GLN A 2 -31.05 -6.74 -33.66
N ALA A 3 -31.10 -5.97 -32.58
CA ALA A 3 -29.92 -5.61 -31.79
C ALA A 3 -29.74 -6.74 -30.77
N THR A 4 -28.76 -7.62 -31.01
CA THR A 4 -28.30 -8.56 -30.01
C THR A 4 -27.29 -7.85 -29.11
N THR A 5 -27.76 -7.53 -27.90
CA THR A 5 -26.98 -6.99 -26.79
C THR A 5 -25.75 -7.88 -26.53
N GLN A 6 -24.55 -7.33 -26.72
CA GLN A 6 -23.32 -7.98 -26.28
C GLN A 6 -23.33 -8.07 -24.76
N ALA A 7 -23.28 -9.29 -24.22
CA ALA A 7 -23.06 -9.51 -22.80
C ALA A 7 -21.66 -8.96 -22.45
N GLN A 8 -21.61 -7.95 -21.58
CA GLN A 8 -20.35 -7.47 -21.00
C GLN A 8 -19.75 -8.62 -20.19
N THR A 9 -18.65 -9.19 -20.67
CA THR A 9 -17.87 -10.17 -19.93
C THR A 9 -17.26 -9.47 -18.71
N LYS A 10 -17.81 -9.74 -17.52
CA LYS A 10 -17.28 -9.22 -16.26
C LYS A 10 -15.87 -9.78 -16.08
N THR A 11 -14.85 -8.91 -16.05
CA THR A 11 -13.47 -9.34 -15.80
C THR A 11 -13.43 -10.03 -14.43
N PRO A 12 -13.00 -11.31 -14.32
CA PRO A 12 -13.12 -12.06 -13.07
C PRO A 12 -12.30 -11.47 -11.93
N VAL A 13 -11.16 -10.86 -12.26
CA VAL A 13 -10.20 -10.28 -11.33
C VAL A 13 -9.73 -8.92 -11.86
N VAL A 14 -10.05 -7.86 -11.13
CA VAL A 14 -9.54 -6.49 -11.39
C VAL A 14 -8.49 -6.19 -10.33
N GLY A 15 -7.23 -6.05 -10.73
CA GLY A 15 -6.11 -5.84 -9.82
C GLY A 15 -5.40 -4.52 -10.12
N LYS A 16 -5.22 -3.68 -9.10
CA LYS A 16 -4.54 -2.39 -9.21
C LYS A 16 -3.44 -2.32 -8.15
N HIS A 17 -2.19 -2.20 -8.58
CA HIS A 17 -1.04 -2.12 -7.68
C HIS A 17 -0.32 -0.78 -7.82
N VAL A 18 -0.33 0.03 -6.76
CA VAL A 18 0.48 1.25 -6.65
C VAL A 18 1.61 0.97 -5.66
N TYR A 19 2.85 1.19 -6.07
CA TYR A 19 4.01 0.94 -5.22
C TYR A 19 5.10 1.97 -5.48
N GLY A 20 6.02 2.13 -4.53
CA GLY A 20 7.13 3.04 -4.70
C GLY A 20 8.01 3.13 -3.46
N GLU A 21 8.97 4.03 -3.57
CA GLU A 21 10.03 4.23 -2.60
C GLU A 21 10.00 5.65 -2.05
N LEU A 22 10.16 5.79 -0.73
CA LEU A 22 10.18 7.05 0.00
C LEU A 22 11.60 7.32 0.51
N TYR A 23 12.11 8.53 0.27
CA TYR A 23 13.48 8.92 0.59
C TYR A 23 13.52 10.16 1.48
N GLY A 24 14.43 10.15 2.45
CA GLY A 24 14.64 11.25 3.39
C GLY A 24 13.49 11.42 4.38
N VAL A 25 12.86 10.32 4.79
CA VAL A 25 11.87 10.30 5.88
C VAL A 25 12.57 10.44 7.22
N ASP A 26 11.95 11.15 8.16
CA ASP A 26 12.44 11.26 9.54
C ASP A 26 12.57 9.88 10.21
N GLU A 27 13.71 9.64 10.86
CA GLU A 27 14.00 8.32 11.45
C GLU A 27 13.02 7.94 12.55
N GLY A 28 12.54 8.92 13.33
CA GLY A 28 11.56 8.71 14.39
C GLY A 28 10.26 8.16 13.83
N LEU A 29 9.81 8.69 12.69
CA LEU A 29 8.63 8.18 11.98
C LEU A 29 8.82 6.75 11.45
N LEU A 30 10.01 6.43 10.93
CA LEU A 30 10.32 5.08 10.43
C LEU A 30 10.47 4.05 11.55
N ARG A 31 10.80 4.48 12.76
CA ARG A 31 10.93 3.62 13.95
C ARG A 31 9.62 3.46 14.71
N ASP A 32 8.58 4.24 14.41
CA ASP A 32 7.32 4.21 15.16
C ASP A 32 6.36 3.16 14.59
N GLU A 33 6.53 1.92 15.06
CA GLU A 33 5.71 0.77 14.66
C GLU A 33 4.20 0.99 14.88
N ASP A 34 3.81 1.53 16.03
CA ASP A 34 2.40 1.75 16.34
C ASP A 34 1.78 2.79 15.40
N ARG A 35 2.55 3.84 15.07
CA ARG A 35 2.14 4.84 14.08
C ARG A 35 2.05 4.23 12.69
N LEU A 36 3.05 3.47 12.25
CA LEU A 36 3.02 2.82 10.93
C LEU A 36 1.83 1.87 10.80
N ARG A 37 1.50 1.12 11.87
CA ARG A 37 0.30 0.28 11.93
C ARG A 37 -0.98 1.12 11.75
N ARG A 38 -1.12 2.23 12.47
CA ARG A 38 -2.27 3.15 12.31
C ARG A 38 -2.36 3.74 10.92
N VAL A 39 -1.22 4.13 10.33
CA VAL A 39 -1.15 4.69 8.97
C VAL A 39 -1.65 3.68 7.94
N VAL A 40 -1.23 2.41 8.04
CA VAL A 40 -1.68 1.37 7.12
C VAL A 40 -3.17 1.07 7.27
N ILE A 41 -3.69 1.01 8.51
CA ILE A 41 -5.13 0.84 8.77
C ILE A 41 -5.92 1.97 8.09
N GLU A 42 -5.55 3.22 8.35
CA GLU A 42 -6.27 4.36 7.78
C GLU A 42 -6.13 4.44 6.25
N ALA A 43 -4.98 4.04 5.70
CA ALA A 43 -4.80 3.93 4.25
C ALA A 43 -5.80 2.95 3.62
N ALA A 44 -6.00 1.77 4.24
CA ALA A 44 -6.98 0.80 3.77
C ALA A 44 -8.40 1.37 3.78
N HIS A 45 -8.76 2.13 4.82
CA HIS A 45 -10.08 2.78 4.93
C HIS A 45 -10.27 3.85 3.84
N ILE A 46 -9.28 4.73 3.64
CA ILE A 46 -9.30 5.78 2.61
C ILE A 46 -9.46 5.19 1.21
N ALA A 47 -8.81 4.07 0.95
CA ALA A 47 -8.88 3.40 -0.35
C ALA A 47 -10.09 2.47 -0.50
N ASN A 48 -11.05 2.50 0.43
CA ASN A 48 -12.26 1.68 0.41
C ASN A 48 -11.95 0.17 0.30
N MET A 49 -10.94 -0.29 1.05
CA MET A 49 -10.54 -1.69 1.11
C MET A 49 -11.17 -2.41 2.30
N HIS A 50 -11.51 -3.68 2.13
CA HIS A 50 -11.95 -4.52 3.23
C HIS A 50 -10.73 -5.08 3.98
N LEU A 51 -10.44 -4.50 5.15
CA LEU A 51 -9.34 -4.91 6.01
C LEU A 51 -9.67 -6.22 6.74
N VAL A 52 -8.80 -7.22 6.59
CA VAL A 52 -8.92 -8.54 7.25
C VAL A 52 -8.06 -8.59 8.51
N GLU A 53 -6.77 -8.26 8.37
CA GLU A 53 -5.81 -8.34 9.46
C GLU A 53 -4.68 -7.33 9.22
N VAL A 54 -4.05 -6.87 10.31
CA VAL A 54 -2.79 -6.13 10.24
C VAL A 54 -1.81 -6.76 11.19
N ASN A 55 -0.59 -7.00 10.71
CA ASN A 55 0.54 -7.43 11.52
C ASN A 55 1.73 -6.50 11.30
N SER A 56 2.55 -6.36 12.34
CA SER A 56 3.77 -5.58 12.31
C SER A 56 4.91 -6.32 13.00
N TRP A 57 6.14 -6.05 12.55
CA TRP A 57 7.35 -6.60 13.13
C TRP A 57 8.40 -5.51 13.19
N ARG A 58 8.98 -5.33 14.39
CA ARG A 58 10.15 -4.49 14.60
C ARG A 58 11.42 -5.32 14.65
N PHE A 59 12.37 -4.93 13.82
CA PHE A 59 13.70 -5.53 13.76
C PHE A 59 14.71 -4.61 14.43
N LYS A 60 15.65 -5.21 15.17
CA LYS A 60 16.74 -4.51 15.85
C LYS A 60 18.07 -5.07 15.35
N GLY A 61 19.06 -4.21 15.15
CA GLY A 61 20.45 -4.61 14.87
C GLY A 61 21.04 -4.00 13.59
N GLY A 62 21.82 -2.92 13.76
CA GLY A 62 22.62 -2.33 12.70
C GLY A 62 21.81 -1.86 11.49
N ASP A 63 22.23 -2.27 10.30
CA ASP A 63 21.63 -1.97 9.00
C ASP A 63 20.27 -2.68 8.76
N LYS A 64 19.91 -3.63 9.61
CA LYS A 64 18.63 -4.37 9.57
C LYS A 64 17.58 -3.80 10.52
N GLU A 65 17.85 -2.67 11.15
CA GLU A 65 16.88 -2.00 11.99
C GLU A 65 15.72 -1.44 11.16
N GLY A 66 14.50 -1.55 11.66
CA GLY A 66 13.31 -1.03 11.00
C GLY A 66 12.02 -1.71 11.43
N VAL A 67 10.94 -1.35 10.74
CA VAL A 67 9.60 -1.89 10.92
C VAL A 67 9.10 -2.42 9.57
N SER A 68 8.48 -3.59 9.61
CA SER A 68 7.63 -4.11 8.54
C SER A 68 6.18 -4.10 9.01
N VAL A 69 5.27 -3.54 8.24
CA VAL A 69 3.82 -3.61 8.47
C VAL A 69 3.17 -4.23 7.24
N ILE A 70 2.30 -5.22 7.45
CA ILE A 70 1.49 -5.82 6.39
C ILE A 70 0.03 -5.79 6.84
N ALA A 71 -0.82 -5.16 6.05
CA ALA A 71 -2.27 -5.31 6.13
C ALA A 71 -2.75 -6.25 5.05
N LEU A 72 -3.38 -7.33 5.48
CA LEU A 72 -4.16 -8.20 4.61
C LEU A 72 -5.51 -7.53 4.36
N VAL A 73 -5.81 -7.27 3.10
CA VAL A 73 -7.14 -6.86 2.64
C VAL A 73 -7.68 -7.96 1.73
N LEU A 74 -8.99 -7.97 1.48
CA LEU A 74 -9.61 -9.00 0.64
C LEU A 74 -8.85 -9.12 -0.72
N GLU A 75 -8.31 -10.31 -0.98
CA GLU A 75 -7.59 -10.70 -2.20
C GLU A 75 -6.28 -9.92 -2.51
N SER A 76 -5.75 -9.12 -1.59
CA SER A 76 -4.56 -8.28 -1.84
C SER A 76 -3.87 -7.80 -0.56
N HIS A 77 -3.14 -6.67 -0.54
CA HIS A 77 -2.42 -6.21 0.66
C HIS A 77 -1.96 -4.75 0.58
N ILE A 78 -1.70 -4.16 1.76
CA ILE A 78 -0.84 -2.98 1.90
C ILE A 78 0.41 -3.39 2.69
N ALA A 79 1.60 -3.01 2.24
CA ALA A 79 2.85 -3.25 2.95
C ALA A 79 3.70 -1.99 3.06
N ILE A 80 4.37 -1.83 4.20
CA ILE A 80 5.44 -0.83 4.41
C ILE A 80 6.65 -1.54 5.00
N HIS A 81 7.83 -1.31 4.43
CA HIS A 81 9.11 -1.72 4.98
C HIS A 81 10.01 -0.50 5.15
N THR A 82 10.63 -0.35 6.32
CA THR A 82 11.42 0.85 6.62
C THR A 82 12.88 0.51 6.92
N TRP A 83 13.77 1.43 6.59
CA TRP A 83 15.18 1.43 6.96
C TRP A 83 15.53 2.82 7.57
N PRO A 84 15.36 3.00 8.90
CA PRO A 84 15.48 4.29 9.55
C PRO A 84 16.83 4.97 9.33
N THR A 85 17.94 4.23 9.45
CA THR A 85 19.31 4.76 9.28
C THR A 85 19.60 5.32 7.89
N TYR A 86 18.78 4.97 6.89
CA TYR A 86 18.88 5.47 5.53
C TYR A 86 17.77 6.48 5.19
N GLY A 87 16.87 6.78 6.14
CA GLY A 87 15.69 7.61 5.89
C GLY A 87 14.80 7.05 4.78
N PHE A 88 14.73 5.72 4.65
CA PHE A 88 14.17 5.04 3.49
C PHE A 88 12.97 4.15 3.86
N ALA A 89 11.97 4.09 2.99
CA ALA A 89 10.89 3.12 3.10
C ALA A 89 10.41 2.67 1.71
N THR A 90 9.94 1.44 1.60
CA THR A 90 9.16 0.96 0.46
C THR A 90 7.71 0.80 0.86
N VAL A 91 6.81 1.08 -0.09
CA VAL A 91 5.36 1.04 0.12
C VAL A 91 4.72 0.31 -1.05
N ASP A 92 3.90 -0.69 -0.75
CA ASP A 92 3.10 -1.44 -1.70
C ASP A 92 1.62 -1.31 -1.31
N VAL A 93 0.79 -0.88 -2.25
CA VAL A 93 -0.66 -0.74 -2.10
C VAL A 93 -1.32 -1.53 -3.22
N TYR A 94 -1.53 -2.81 -2.97
CA TYR A 94 -2.18 -3.72 -3.91
C TYR A 94 -3.65 -3.90 -3.54
N THR A 95 -4.53 -3.74 -4.51
CA THR A 95 -5.97 -3.88 -4.34
C THR A 95 -6.60 -4.76 -5.40
N CYS A 96 -7.67 -5.43 -5.02
CA CYS A 96 -8.62 -6.06 -5.93
C CYS A 96 -9.94 -5.26 -5.96
N GLY A 97 -10.65 -5.32 -7.09
CA GLY A 97 -11.97 -4.70 -7.29
C GLY A 97 -11.95 -3.29 -7.90
N GLU A 98 -13.04 -2.93 -8.57
CA GLU A 98 -13.15 -1.65 -9.30
C GLU A 98 -13.26 -0.44 -8.36
N HIS A 99 -13.86 -0.61 -7.18
CA HIS A 99 -14.20 0.49 -6.26
C HIS A 99 -13.08 0.94 -5.33
N SER A 100 -11.95 0.25 -5.30
CA SER A 100 -10.79 0.59 -4.46
C SER A 100 -9.90 1.66 -5.11
N ASP A 101 -9.31 2.54 -4.30
CA ASP A 101 -8.37 3.57 -4.78
C ASP A 101 -6.97 3.41 -4.15
N PRO A 102 -6.10 2.54 -4.71
CA PRO A 102 -4.77 2.35 -4.17
C PRO A 102 -3.89 3.62 -4.26
N MET A 103 -4.17 4.54 -5.18
CA MET A 103 -3.43 5.79 -5.28
C MET A 103 -3.76 6.73 -4.12
N ALA A 104 -5.02 6.77 -3.66
CA ALA A 104 -5.41 7.52 -2.48
C ALA A 104 -4.72 6.99 -1.21
N ALA A 105 -4.70 5.67 -1.01
CA ALA A 105 -3.94 5.03 0.08
C ALA A 105 -2.44 5.37 0.03
N PHE A 106 -1.81 5.23 -1.15
CA PHE A 106 -0.39 5.55 -1.30
C PHE A 106 -0.08 7.02 -0.97
N ARG A 107 -0.88 7.96 -1.48
CA ARG A 107 -0.72 9.40 -1.19
C ARG A 107 -0.93 9.72 0.28
N TYR A 108 -1.87 9.04 0.93
CA TYR A 108 -2.05 9.18 2.37
C TYR A 108 -0.80 8.73 3.13
N ILE A 109 -0.25 7.55 2.82
CA ILE A 109 1.00 7.06 3.43
C ILE A 109 2.15 8.06 3.22
N VAL A 110 2.31 8.57 2.00
CA VAL A 110 3.30 9.61 1.68
C VAL A 110 3.10 10.86 2.55
N SER A 111 1.86 11.32 2.75
CA SER A 111 1.58 12.48 3.61
C SER A 111 1.99 12.24 5.06
N GLN A 112 1.75 11.03 5.57
CA GLN A 112 2.07 10.67 6.95
C GLN A 112 3.56 10.49 7.17
N LEU A 113 4.31 10.06 6.16
CA LEU A 113 5.76 9.89 6.24
C LEU A 113 6.55 11.11 5.77
N SER A 114 5.93 12.07 5.08
CA SER A 114 6.54 13.34 4.68
C SER A 114 7.97 13.19 4.11
N PRO A 115 8.20 12.31 3.11
CA PRO A 115 9.53 12.13 2.54
C PRO A 115 9.99 13.39 1.80
N LYS A 116 11.31 13.61 1.73
CA LYS A 116 11.90 14.66 0.88
C LYS A 116 11.70 14.37 -0.61
N ARG A 117 11.68 13.11 -1.00
CA ARG A 117 11.44 12.64 -2.37
C ARG A 117 10.78 11.28 -2.34
N PHE A 118 9.92 10.99 -3.31
CA PHE A 118 9.36 9.65 -3.50
C PHE A 118 9.26 9.29 -4.98
N THR A 119 9.18 8.00 -5.27
CA THR A 119 8.78 7.45 -6.57
C THR A 119 7.38 6.86 -6.43
N VAL A 120 6.67 6.73 -7.56
CA VAL A 120 5.39 6.04 -7.60
C VAL A 120 5.28 5.33 -8.95
N ASN A 121 4.91 4.06 -8.88
CA ASN A 121 4.71 3.19 -10.02
C ASN A 121 3.31 2.59 -9.95
N TYR A 122 2.80 2.18 -11.11
CA TYR A 122 1.52 1.51 -11.23
C TYR A 122 1.68 0.23 -12.05
N SER A 123 1.06 -0.84 -11.60
CA SER A 123 0.94 -2.09 -12.34
C SER A 123 -0.52 -2.54 -12.36
N ASP A 124 -1.01 -2.81 -13.57
CA ASP A 124 -2.27 -3.51 -13.77
C ASP A 124 -2.06 -5.00 -13.54
N ARG A 125 -2.79 -5.53 -12.55
CA ARG A 125 -2.73 -6.92 -12.09
C ARG A 125 -4.02 -7.68 -12.41
N SER A 126 -4.87 -7.12 -13.28
CA SER A 126 -6.10 -7.75 -13.71
C SER A 126 -5.83 -9.01 -14.54
N TYR A 127 -6.73 -9.99 -14.45
CA TYR A 127 -6.70 -11.17 -15.30
C TYR A 127 -7.02 -10.76 -16.75
N LYS A 128 -6.21 -11.24 -17.70
CA LYS A 128 -6.31 -10.94 -19.15
C LYS A 128 -6.34 -12.22 -19.96
#